data_AF-A0A558RC29-F1
#
_entry.id   AF-A0A558RC29-F1
#
_cell.length_a   1.000
_cell.length_b   1.000
_cell.length_c   1.000
_cell.angle_alpha   90.00
_cell.angle_beta   90.00
_cell.angle_gamma   90.00
#
_symmetry.space_group_name_H-M   'P 1'
#
loop_
_entity.id
_entity.type
_entity.pdbx_description
1 polymer ?
#
loop_
_entity_poly.entity_id
_entity_poly.type
_entity_poly.pdbx_seq_one_letter_code
_entity_poly.pdbx_strand_id
1 'polypeptide(L)'
;MILPLCLILGDSTGVGTADALAAQGLRCEVHARVSAPSSETVQTWHGGRPVYRALIALGSNDATSPKLAENLLTLRRRVLAGRVTWLAPYHPGAAQVVTAIARSFGDNVVQLASYGSRDRVHPNSYSSVAVSLGWSGMGSSVPLLARRPSPQPPRATFTASPIRQAVVLSF
;
A
#
# COMPACT_ATOMS: atom_id res chain seq x y z
N MET A 1 -20.36 1.09 -14.22
CA MET A 1 -19.62 -0.07 -13.67
C MET A 1 -19.37 0.20 -12.19
N ILE A 2 -19.85 -0.65 -11.29
CA ILE A 2 -19.64 -0.50 -9.84
C ILE A 2 -18.32 -1.19 -9.49
N LEU A 3 -17.37 -0.43 -8.93
CA LEU A 3 -16.11 -0.99 -8.44
C LEU A 3 -16.36 -1.64 -7.06
N PRO A 4 -15.82 -2.84 -6.79
CA PRO A 4 -15.74 -3.34 -5.42
C PRO A 4 -15.02 -2.33 -4.52
N LEU A 5 -15.50 -2.22 -3.29
CA LEU A 5 -15.16 -1.12 -2.40
C LEU A 5 -13.74 -1.24 -1.85
N CYS A 6 -13.34 -2.47 -1.49
CA CYS A 6 -12.01 -2.70 -0.96
C CYS A 6 -11.46 -4.10 -1.23
N LEU A 7 -10.12 -4.18 -1.29
CA LEU A 7 -9.30 -5.39 -1.33
C LEU A 7 -8.39 -5.43 -0.09
N ILE A 8 -8.19 -6.61 0.48
CA ILE A 8 -7.15 -6.87 1.49
C ILE A 8 -6.29 -8.01 0.97
N LEU A 9 -5.00 -7.76 0.77
CA LEU A 9 -3.99 -8.74 0.42
C LEU A 9 -3.05 -8.89 1.60
N GLY A 10 -2.91 -10.08 2.20
CA GLY A 10 -2.21 -10.14 3.49
C GLY A 10 -1.82 -11.49 4.05
N ASP A 11 -1.18 -11.41 5.22
CA ASP A 11 -0.91 -12.53 6.11
C ASP A 11 -1.88 -12.53 7.31
N SER A 12 -1.50 -13.07 8.46
CA SER A 12 -2.33 -13.06 9.68
C SER A 12 -2.71 -11.64 10.14
N THR A 13 -1.86 -10.64 9.89
CA THR A 13 -2.16 -9.24 10.20
C THR A 13 -3.21 -8.66 9.26
N GLY A 14 -3.24 -9.11 8.00
CA GLY A 14 -4.30 -8.82 7.05
C GLY A 14 -5.63 -9.47 7.45
N VAL A 15 -5.60 -10.73 7.89
CA VAL A 15 -6.78 -11.46 8.39
C VAL A 15 -7.39 -10.72 9.58
N GLY A 16 -6.61 -10.42 10.63
CA GLY A 16 -7.12 -9.73 11.81
C GLY A 16 -7.67 -8.33 11.50
N THR A 17 -7.05 -7.61 10.55
CA THR A 17 -7.57 -6.30 10.11
C THR A 17 -8.88 -6.43 9.33
N ALA A 18 -9.01 -7.47 8.49
CA ALA A 18 -10.25 -7.77 7.77
C ALA A 18 -11.40 -8.08 8.73
N ASP A 19 -11.16 -8.89 9.75
CA ASP A 19 -12.16 -9.23 10.77
C ASP A 19 -12.62 -7.98 11.54
N ALA A 20 -11.69 -7.10 11.90
CA ALA A 20 -12.01 -5.84 12.56
C ALA A 20 -12.83 -4.88 11.68
N LEU A 21 -12.53 -4.80 10.37
CA LEU A 21 -13.32 -4.01 9.42
C LEU A 21 -14.71 -4.62 9.21
N ALA A 22 -14.81 -5.95 9.14
CA ALA A 22 -16.09 -6.65 9.02
C ALA A 22 -16.99 -6.42 10.25
N ALA A 23 -16.40 -6.40 11.45
CA ALA A 23 -17.11 -6.04 12.68
C ALA A 23 -17.62 -4.58 12.69
N GLN A 24 -17.01 -3.70 11.89
CA GLN A 24 -17.47 -2.33 11.65
C GLN A 24 -18.44 -2.21 10.46
N GLY A 25 -18.86 -3.34 9.87
CA GLY A 25 -19.80 -3.40 8.75
C GLY A 25 -19.19 -3.24 7.36
N LEU A 26 -17.85 -3.17 7.23
CA LEU A 26 -17.19 -3.09 5.93
C LEU A 26 -16.64 -4.46 5.51
N ARG A 27 -17.17 -5.02 4.42
CA ARG A 27 -16.70 -6.28 3.83
C ARG A 27 -15.85 -6.01 2.60
N CYS A 28 -14.59 -6.44 2.63
CA CYS A 28 -13.66 -6.36 1.51
C CYS A 28 -13.55 -7.71 0.80
N GLU A 29 -13.07 -7.69 -0.44
CA GLU A 29 -12.46 -8.87 -1.04
C GLU A 29 -11.17 -9.19 -0.26
N VAL A 30 -11.04 -10.41 0.27
CA VAL A 30 -9.91 -10.79 1.14
C VAL A 30 -9.10 -11.91 0.51
N HIS A 31 -7.84 -11.61 0.20
CA HIS A 31 -6.79 -12.56 -0.18
C HIS A 31 -5.72 -12.51 0.91
N ALA A 32 -6.09 -12.94 2.12
CA ALA A 32 -5.19 -12.98 3.25
C ALA A 32 -5.23 -14.35 3.92
N ARG A 33 -4.06 -14.85 4.34
CA ARG A 33 -3.94 -16.18 4.95
C ARG A 33 -2.93 -16.17 6.09
N VAL A 34 -3.28 -16.81 7.20
CA VAL A 34 -2.37 -16.98 8.34
C VAL A 34 -1.10 -17.68 7.89
N SER A 35 0.05 -17.17 8.37
CA SER A 35 1.39 -17.67 8.05
C SER A 35 1.82 -17.54 6.58
N ALA A 36 1.07 -16.83 5.73
CA ALA A 36 1.48 -16.62 4.34
C ALA A 36 2.74 -15.73 4.25
N PRO A 37 3.84 -16.21 3.63
CA PRO A 37 4.97 -15.38 3.25
C PRO A 37 4.69 -14.63 1.93
N SER A 38 5.42 -13.54 1.68
CA SER A 38 5.28 -12.79 0.42
C SER A 38 5.57 -13.65 -0.83
N SER A 39 6.45 -14.64 -0.71
CA SER A 39 6.87 -15.56 -1.79
C SER A 39 5.74 -16.50 -2.25
N GLU A 40 4.88 -16.93 -1.34
CA GLU A 40 3.71 -17.74 -1.70
C GLU A 40 2.65 -16.85 -2.35
N THR A 41 2.36 -15.70 -1.73
CA THR A 41 1.33 -14.79 -2.24
C THR A 41 1.65 -14.31 -3.66
N VAL A 42 2.93 -14.05 -3.98
CA VAL A 42 3.32 -13.68 -5.36
C VAL A 42 3.18 -14.84 -6.37
N GLN A 43 3.19 -16.09 -5.92
CA GLN A 43 2.97 -17.24 -6.79
C GLN A 43 1.48 -17.51 -7.01
N THR A 44 0.65 -17.30 -5.99
CA THR A 44 -0.76 -17.70 -6.01
C THR A 44 -1.72 -16.57 -6.39
N TRP A 45 -1.34 -15.31 -6.16
CA TRP A 45 -2.21 -14.16 -6.44
C TRP A 45 -1.72 -13.37 -7.67
N HIS A 46 -2.51 -13.39 -8.74
CA HIS A 46 -2.14 -12.82 -10.05
C HIS A 46 -2.78 -11.46 -10.34
N GLY A 47 -3.42 -10.83 -9.35
CA GLY A 47 -4.17 -9.59 -9.54
C GLY A 47 -5.68 -9.80 -9.41
N GLY A 48 -6.41 -8.68 -9.33
CA GLY A 48 -7.85 -8.68 -9.16
C GLY A 48 -8.52 -7.58 -9.98
N ARG A 49 -9.83 -7.44 -9.82
CA ARG A 49 -10.59 -6.34 -10.42
C ARG A 49 -10.19 -5.01 -9.76
N PRO A 50 -10.31 -3.87 -10.46
CA PRO A 50 -10.04 -2.59 -9.83
C PRO A 50 -10.95 -2.35 -8.62
N VAL A 51 -10.40 -1.80 -7.53
CA VAL A 51 -11.12 -1.47 -6.28
C VAL A 51 -10.94 0.00 -5.90
N TYR A 52 -11.80 0.53 -5.04
CA TYR A 52 -11.63 1.89 -4.53
C TYR A 52 -10.42 1.98 -3.57
N ARG A 53 -10.30 1.04 -2.63
CA ARG A 53 -9.16 0.97 -1.68
C ARG A 53 -8.54 -0.41 -1.61
N ALA A 54 -7.24 -0.48 -1.35
CA ALA A 54 -6.59 -1.73 -1.01
C ALA A 54 -5.74 -1.59 0.26
N LEU A 55 -5.70 -2.65 1.06
CA LEU A 55 -4.75 -2.84 2.14
C LEU A 55 -3.78 -3.95 1.73
N ILE A 56 -2.47 -3.69 1.84
CA ILE A 56 -1.44 -4.72 1.69
C ILE A 56 -0.77 -4.92 3.06
N ALA A 57 -0.92 -6.12 3.62
CA ALA A 57 -0.47 -6.49 4.96
C ALA A 57 0.38 -7.77 4.89
N LEU A 58 1.57 -7.67 4.29
CA LEU A 58 2.49 -8.79 4.05
C LEU A 58 3.90 -8.45 4.53
N GLY A 59 4.69 -9.49 4.74
CA GLY A 59 6.11 -9.40 5.08
C GLY A 59 6.42 -9.71 6.55
N SER A 60 5.42 -10.02 7.37
CA SER A 60 5.67 -10.44 8.76
C SER A 60 6.27 -11.84 8.85
N ASN A 61 5.86 -12.76 7.98
CA ASN A 61 6.29 -14.17 8.00
C ASN A 61 7.62 -14.44 7.28
N ASP A 62 8.13 -13.49 6.51
CA ASP A 62 9.37 -13.63 5.75
C ASP A 62 10.24 -12.36 5.83
N ALA A 63 10.23 -11.73 7.00
CA ALA A 63 10.87 -10.45 7.26
C ALA A 63 12.38 -10.40 6.99
N THR A 64 13.06 -11.55 7.05
CA THR A 64 14.50 -11.71 6.79
C THR A 64 14.80 -12.26 5.39
N SER A 65 13.78 -12.53 4.58
CA SER A 65 13.97 -13.06 3.24
C SER A 65 14.65 -12.03 2.33
N PRO A 66 15.71 -12.41 1.59
CA PRO A 66 16.34 -11.51 0.63
C PRO A 66 15.42 -11.14 -0.54
N LYS A 67 14.36 -11.92 -0.78
CA LYS A 67 13.38 -11.69 -1.87
C LYS A 67 12.18 -10.85 -1.44
N LEU A 68 12.10 -10.45 -0.16
CA LEU A 68 10.93 -9.73 0.37
C LEU A 68 10.60 -8.49 -0.47
N ALA A 69 11.60 -7.64 -0.75
CA ALA A 69 11.39 -6.41 -1.52
C ALA A 69 10.87 -6.69 -2.94
N GLU A 70 11.44 -7.69 -3.62
CA GLU A 70 11.04 -8.10 -4.98
C GLU A 70 9.59 -8.62 -5.01
N ASN A 71 9.24 -9.50 -4.07
CA ASN A 71 7.91 -10.08 -3.98
C ASN A 71 6.85 -9.00 -3.70
N LEU A 72 7.10 -8.14 -2.70
CA LEU A 72 6.17 -7.08 -2.33
C LEU A 72 6.00 -6.04 -3.45
N LEU A 73 7.07 -5.69 -4.15
CA LEU A 73 7.01 -4.80 -5.31
C LEU A 73 6.16 -5.41 -6.44
N THR A 74 6.34 -6.70 -6.70
CA THR A 74 5.57 -7.43 -7.71
C THR A 74 4.09 -7.47 -7.36
N LEU A 75 3.75 -7.79 -6.12
CA LEU A 75 2.37 -7.77 -5.63
C LEU A 75 1.76 -6.38 -5.73
N ARG A 76 2.49 -5.34 -5.34
CA ARG A 76 2.00 -3.96 -5.43
C ARG A 76 1.63 -3.55 -6.85
N ARG A 77 2.44 -3.94 -7.84
CA ARG A 77 2.18 -3.66 -9.26
C ARG A 77 0.93 -4.34 -9.79
N ARG A 78 0.55 -5.49 -9.23
CA ARG A 78 -0.68 -6.24 -9.57
C ARG A 78 -1.94 -5.67 -8.92
N VAL A 79 -1.81 -4.87 -7.85
CA VAL A 79 -2.95 -4.23 -7.17
C VAL A 79 -3.46 -3.02 -7.97
N LEU A 80 -4.71 -3.11 -8.42
CA LEU A 80 -5.43 -2.04 -9.10
C LEU A 80 -6.37 -1.35 -8.10
N ALA A 81 -5.91 -0.27 -7.47
CA ALA A 81 -6.71 0.47 -6.48
C ALA A 81 -6.56 1.99 -6.61
N GLY A 82 -7.63 2.74 -6.31
CA GLY A 82 -7.59 4.21 -6.27
C GLY A 82 -6.75 4.76 -5.11
N ARG A 83 -6.69 4.03 -4.00
CA ARG A 83 -5.82 4.28 -2.84
C ARG A 83 -5.30 2.96 -2.30
N VAL A 84 -4.00 2.88 -2.03
CA VAL A 84 -3.39 1.74 -1.34
C VAL A 84 -2.86 2.21 0.00
N THR A 85 -3.09 1.39 1.02
CA THR A 85 -2.50 1.53 2.35
C THR A 85 -1.70 0.27 2.64
N TRP A 86 -0.51 0.43 3.17
CA TRP A 86 0.34 -0.66 3.64
C TRP A 86 0.25 -0.78 5.15
N LEU A 87 0.19 -2.01 5.62
CA LEU A 87 0.41 -2.34 7.02
C LEU A 87 1.87 -2.76 7.16
N ALA A 88 2.71 -1.85 7.66
CA ALA A 88 4.13 -2.13 7.86
C ALA A 88 4.34 -3.03 9.09
N PRO A 89 5.04 -4.18 8.97
CA PRO A 89 5.24 -5.12 10.07
C PRO A 89 5.96 -4.51 11.28
N TYR A 90 5.88 -5.19 12.42
CA TYR A 90 6.67 -4.85 13.61
C TYR A 90 8.18 -5.05 13.42
N HIS A 91 8.58 -6.00 12.58
CA HIS A 91 9.99 -6.25 12.30
C HIS A 91 10.60 -5.06 11.53
N PRO A 92 11.67 -4.42 12.05
CA PRO A 92 12.15 -3.14 11.52
C PRO A 92 12.64 -3.22 10.07
N GLY A 93 13.34 -4.30 9.70
CA GLY A 93 13.80 -4.52 8.31
C GLY A 93 12.64 -4.60 7.30
N ALA A 94 11.67 -5.49 7.55
CA ALA A 94 10.45 -5.58 6.74
C ALA A 94 9.65 -4.27 6.72
N ALA A 95 9.53 -3.57 7.86
CA ALA A 95 8.87 -2.27 7.93
C ALA A 95 9.53 -1.23 7.02
N GLN A 96 10.87 -1.19 7.00
CA GLN A 96 11.64 -0.31 6.13
C GLN A 96 11.39 -0.63 4.65
N VAL A 97 11.39 -1.92 4.28
CA VAL A 97 11.09 -2.37 2.91
C VAL A 97 9.68 -1.95 2.50
N VAL A 98 8.67 -2.27 3.33
CA VAL A 98 7.27 -1.89 3.08
C VAL A 98 7.12 -0.38 2.93
N THR A 99 7.73 0.38 3.85
CA THR A 99 7.67 1.85 3.82
C THR A 99 8.33 2.43 2.58
N ALA A 100 9.46 1.86 2.13
CA ALA A 100 10.15 2.30 0.93
C ALA A 100 9.30 2.07 -0.34
N ILE A 101 8.69 0.88 -0.46
CA ILE A 101 7.79 0.56 -1.57
C ILE A 101 6.56 1.47 -1.53
N ALA A 102 5.90 1.61 -0.38
CA ALA A 102 4.73 2.48 -0.26
C ALA A 102 5.03 3.91 -0.72
N ARG A 103 6.17 4.48 -0.28
CA ARG A 103 6.61 5.82 -0.68
C ARG A 103 6.83 5.93 -2.18
N SER A 104 7.42 4.93 -2.84
CA SER A 104 7.66 5.00 -4.29
C SER A 104 6.38 5.01 -5.13
N PHE A 105 5.26 4.53 -4.58
CA PHE A 105 3.95 4.55 -5.23
C PHE A 105 3.04 5.70 -4.75
N GLY A 106 3.47 6.48 -3.76
CA GLY A 106 2.61 7.47 -3.10
C GLY A 106 1.49 6.85 -2.27
N ASP A 107 1.70 5.63 -1.78
CA ASP A 107 0.75 4.91 -0.92
C ASP A 107 0.85 5.37 0.54
N ASN A 108 -0.22 5.14 1.30
CA ASN A 108 -0.22 5.37 2.75
C ASN A 108 0.45 4.20 3.50
N VAL A 109 0.95 4.46 4.71
CA VAL A 109 1.51 3.44 5.60
C VAL A 109 0.92 3.57 7.00
N VAL A 110 0.43 2.46 7.55
CA VAL A 110 0.16 2.30 8.97
C VAL A 110 1.28 1.46 9.56
N GLN A 111 2.01 2.02 10.52
CA GLN A 111 3.11 1.34 11.18
C GLN A 111 2.57 0.47 12.31
N LEU A 112 2.66 -0.87 12.22
CA LEU A 112 2.21 -1.71 13.33
C LEU A 112 3.01 -1.44 14.61
N ALA A 113 4.27 -1.03 14.48
CA ALA A 113 5.11 -0.66 15.60
C ALA A 113 4.54 0.48 16.48
N SER A 114 3.57 1.27 16.00
CA SER A 114 2.88 2.28 16.83
C SER A 114 1.79 1.71 17.75
N TYR A 115 1.49 0.41 17.65
CA TYR A 115 0.49 -0.27 18.46
C TYR A 115 1.18 -1.23 19.44
N GLY A 116 0.65 -1.34 20.66
CA GLY A 116 1.11 -2.37 21.60
C GLY A 116 0.95 -3.77 21.04
N SER A 117 1.89 -4.68 21.36
CA SER A 117 1.89 -6.07 20.92
C SER A 117 2.53 -6.95 21.99
N ARG A 118 2.08 -8.21 22.08
CA ARG A 118 2.65 -9.23 22.98
C ARG A 118 3.69 -10.11 22.30
N ASP A 119 3.58 -10.30 21.00
CA ASP A 119 4.40 -11.25 20.22
C ASP A 119 5.24 -10.57 19.14
N ARG A 120 5.16 -9.23 19.03
CA ARG A 120 5.85 -8.42 18.01
C ARG A 120 5.46 -8.84 16.58
N VAL A 121 4.25 -9.36 16.40
CA VAL A 121 3.65 -9.69 15.09
C VAL A 121 2.23 -9.15 15.00
N HIS A 122 1.40 -9.40 16.02
CA HIS A 122 0.01 -8.99 16.06
C HIS A 122 -0.18 -7.82 17.04
N PRO A 123 -0.93 -6.77 16.67
CA PRO A 123 -1.31 -5.72 17.61
C PRO A 123 -2.25 -6.28 18.68
N ASN A 124 -2.22 -5.67 19.87
CA ASN A 124 -3.14 -6.01 20.97
C ASN A 124 -4.61 -5.75 20.60
N SER A 125 -4.88 -4.90 19.60
CA SER A 125 -6.21 -4.62 19.08
C SER A 125 -6.18 -4.33 17.57
N TYR A 126 -6.88 -5.16 16.80
CA TYR A 126 -7.11 -4.89 15.38
C TYR A 126 -8.16 -3.80 15.14
N SER A 127 -9.07 -3.58 16.10
CA SER A 127 -10.07 -2.51 15.99
C SER A 127 -9.41 -1.13 15.93
N SER A 128 -8.35 -0.88 16.72
CA SER A 128 -7.60 0.39 16.63
C SER A 128 -6.88 0.55 15.29
N VAL A 129 -6.36 -0.54 14.73
CA VAL A 129 -5.77 -0.54 13.39
C VAL A 129 -6.83 -0.20 12.34
N ALA A 130 -7.99 -0.86 12.36
CA ALA A 130 -9.10 -0.60 11.44
C ALA A 130 -9.59 0.86 11.49
N VAL A 131 -9.72 1.43 12.70
CA VAL A 131 -10.06 2.86 12.87
C VAL A 131 -9.02 3.78 12.21
N SER A 132 -7.73 3.48 12.37
CA SER A 132 -6.65 4.28 11.78
C SER A 132 -6.65 4.30 10.26
N LEU A 133 -7.23 3.28 9.61
CA LEU A 133 -7.37 3.26 8.15
C LEU A 133 -8.32 4.38 7.68
N GLY A 134 -9.23 4.84 8.54
CA GLY A 134 -10.23 5.85 8.19
C GLY A 134 -11.23 5.36 7.15
N TRP A 135 -11.57 4.07 7.19
CA TRP A 135 -12.46 3.43 6.21
C TRP A 135 -13.94 3.42 6.65
N SER A 136 -14.24 3.97 7.83
CA SER A 136 -15.60 4.13 8.33
C SER A 136 -16.47 4.97 7.37
N GLY A 137 -17.74 4.59 7.19
CA GLY A 137 -18.70 5.31 6.34
C GLY A 137 -18.67 4.93 4.86
N MET A 138 -17.81 4.00 4.44
CA MET A 138 -17.78 3.43 3.08
C MET A 138 -18.82 2.31 2.89
N GLY A 139 -20.07 2.54 3.32
CA GLY A 139 -21.19 1.66 2.99
C GLY A 139 -21.33 1.47 1.48
N SER A 140 -21.80 0.28 1.10
CA SER A 140 -21.86 -0.28 -0.26
C SER A 140 -22.00 0.75 -1.40
N SER A 141 -21.04 0.71 -2.34
CA SER A 141 -20.94 1.45 -3.60
C SER A 141 -20.82 2.98 -3.50
N VAL A 142 -19.59 3.48 -3.59
CA VAL A 142 -19.32 4.88 -3.94
C VAL A 142 -19.43 5.04 -5.46
N PRO A 143 -20.27 5.93 -5.99
CA PRO A 143 -20.25 6.27 -7.41
C PRO A 143 -18.87 6.82 -7.78
N LEU A 144 -18.31 6.38 -8.91
CA LEU A 144 -17.15 7.01 -9.53
C LEU A 144 -17.54 8.45 -9.93
N LEU A 145 -17.56 9.37 -8.98
CA LEU A 145 -17.50 10.78 -9.29
C LEU A 145 -16.12 11.02 -9.88
N ALA A 146 -16.15 11.40 -11.15
CA ALA A 146 -15.00 11.73 -11.97
C ALA A 146 -13.94 12.45 -11.13
N ARG A 147 -12.76 11.84 -11.07
CA ARG A 147 -11.51 12.48 -10.62
C ARG A 147 -11.51 13.92 -11.18
N ARG A 148 -11.68 14.93 -10.32
CA ARG A 148 -11.24 16.28 -10.67
C ARG A 148 -9.75 16.16 -11.03
N PRO A 149 -9.31 16.62 -12.21
CA PRO A 149 -7.89 16.71 -12.49
C PRO A 149 -7.24 17.51 -11.37
N SER A 150 -6.18 16.95 -10.77
CA SER A 150 -5.30 17.75 -9.90
C SER A 150 -4.88 19.01 -10.67
N PRO A 151 -4.76 20.18 -10.02
CA PRO A 151 -4.19 21.35 -10.66
C PRO A 151 -2.81 20.94 -11.18
N GLN A 152 -2.63 21.00 -12.51
CA GLN A 152 -1.30 20.84 -13.08
C GLN A 152 -0.41 21.93 -12.47
N PRO A 153 0.82 21.62 -12.02
CA PRO A 153 1.77 22.67 -11.69
C PRO A 153 1.95 23.56 -12.93
N PRO A 154 2.08 24.89 -12.75
CA PRO A 154 2.26 25.78 -13.89
C PRO A 154 3.46 25.32 -14.71
N ARG A 155 3.25 25.22 -16.03
CA ARG A 155 4.30 24.94 -17.01
C ARG A 155 5.44 25.91 -16.76
N ALA A 156 6.63 25.41 -16.42
CA ALA A 156 7.83 26.22 -16.41
C ALA A 156 8.06 26.72 -17.84
N THR A 157 7.87 28.01 -18.06
CA THR A 157 8.35 28.71 -19.25
C THR A 157 9.87 28.68 -19.20
N PHE A 158 10.49 27.78 -19.97
CA PHE A 158 11.90 27.85 -20.28
C PHE A 158 12.13 29.10 -21.15
N THR A 159 12.46 30.22 -20.51
CA THR A 159 13.15 31.31 -21.21
C THR A 159 14.57 30.84 -21.47
N ALA A 160 14.90 30.58 -22.73
CA ALA A 160 16.25 30.28 -23.15
C ALA A 160 17.18 31.46 -22.80
N SER A 161 18.06 31.27 -21.83
CA SER A 161 19.21 32.16 -21.64
C SER A 161 20.20 31.94 -22.78
N PRO A 162 20.67 33.00 -23.46
CA PRO A 162 21.70 32.85 -24.49
C PRO A 162 23.03 32.44 -23.83
N ILE A 163 23.50 31.24 -24.15
CA ILE A 163 24.83 30.76 -23.79
C ILE A 163 25.85 31.61 -24.56
N ARG A 164 26.66 32.39 -23.85
CA ARG A 164 27.84 33.05 -24.42
C ARG A 164 28.91 31.98 -24.65
N GLN A 165 29.16 31.63 -25.90
CA GLN A 165 30.28 30.79 -26.28
C GLN A 165 31.58 31.61 -26.16
N ALA A 166 32.48 31.18 -25.29
CA ALA A 166 33.87 31.64 -25.29
C ALA A 166 34.66 30.70 -26.20
N VAL A 167 35.20 31.23 -27.30
CA VAL A 167 36.15 30.54 -28.17
C VAL A 167 37.54 30.70 -27.56
N VAL A 168 38.13 29.60 -27.10
CA VAL A 168 39.56 29.55 -26.75
C VAL A 168 40.33 29.24 -28.03
N LEU A 169 41.08 30.22 -28.53
CA LEU A 169 42.07 30.01 -29.57
C LEU A 169 43.33 29.45 -28.92
N SER A 170 43.73 28.24 -29.30
CA SER A 170 45.05 27.69 -29.02
C SER A 170 46.00 28.05 -30.16
N PHE A 171 47.14 28.62 -29.82
CA PHE A 171 48.26 28.94 -30.72
C PHE A 171 49.13 27.71 -30.97
#